data_AF-A0A934LNI9-F1
#
_entry.id   AF-A0A934LNI9-F1
#
_cell.length_a   1.000
_cell.length_b   1.000
_cell.length_c   1.000
_cell.angle_alpha   90.00
_cell.angle_beta   90.00
_cell.angle_gamma   90.00
#
_symmetry.space_group_name_H-M   'P 1'
#
loop_
_entity.id
_entity.type
_entity.pdbx_description
1 polymer ?
#
loop_
_entity_poly.entity_id
_entity_poly.type
_entity_poly.pdbx_seq_one_letter_code
_entity_poly.pdbx_strand_id
1 'polypeptide(L)'
;MNVINEEGAWGVHLIEKLYSSSYPQSPKWVTGWNEERWSKLGVVVWDSQIHLVTHFRGSEALDLLFQLQQSDAWKREGLLVGETVYTIPIPNNTNSKKRKQDQEEEKLEIKSGWRLINTIQLSPDQTKQFFLFLEEKEEKLHNIVDEEESERRKILGKVYSLILSWRKERLKNNPV
;
A
#
# COMPACT_ATOMS: atom_id res chain seq x y z
N MET A 1 11.93 -2.61 -18.72
CA MET A 1 12.45 -4.01 -18.64
C MET A 1 12.12 -4.56 -17.25
N ASN A 2 12.05 -5.87 -17.05
CA ASN A 2 11.89 -6.45 -15.70
C ASN A 2 13.27 -6.59 -15.07
N VAL A 3 13.55 -5.91 -13.95
CA VAL A 3 14.77 -6.15 -13.16
C VAL A 3 14.47 -7.29 -12.19
N ILE A 4 14.40 -8.51 -12.72
CA ILE A 4 14.30 -9.71 -11.90
C ILE A 4 15.73 -10.23 -11.76
N ASN A 5 16.40 -9.82 -10.68
CA ASN A 5 17.57 -10.55 -10.23
C ASN A 5 17.05 -11.85 -9.62
N GLU A 6 17.12 -12.96 -10.34
CA GLU A 6 16.63 -14.27 -9.87
C GLU A 6 17.39 -14.80 -8.63
N GLU A 7 18.47 -14.12 -8.22
CA GLU A 7 19.20 -14.32 -6.96
C GLU A 7 19.28 -13.03 -6.10
N GLY A 8 18.48 -12.01 -6.43
CA GLY A 8 18.52 -10.71 -5.77
C GLY A 8 17.88 -10.72 -4.39
N ALA A 9 18.57 -10.13 -3.41
CA ALA A 9 18.03 -9.82 -2.10
C ALA A 9 16.75 -8.96 -2.14
N TRP A 10 16.45 -8.29 -3.27
CA TRP A 10 15.32 -7.38 -3.43
C TRP A 10 14.89 -7.27 -4.89
N GLY A 11 13.74 -6.66 -5.14
CA GLY A 11 13.33 -6.28 -6.49
C GLY A 11 12.10 -5.37 -6.54
N VAL A 12 11.76 -4.93 -7.75
CA VAL A 12 10.60 -4.09 -8.06
C VAL A 12 9.89 -4.55 -9.32
N HIS A 13 8.56 -4.44 -9.34
CA HIS A 13 7.73 -4.79 -10.47
C HIS A 13 6.51 -3.87 -10.61
N LEU A 14 6.02 -3.69 -11.84
CA LEU A 14 4.81 -2.92 -12.15
C LEU A 14 3.70 -3.86 -12.60
N ILE A 15 2.58 -3.84 -11.89
CA ILE A 15 1.36 -4.57 -12.22
C ILE A 15 0.43 -3.60 -12.93
N GLU A 16 0.31 -3.77 -14.25
CA GLU A 16 -0.40 -2.85 -15.14
C GLU A 16 -1.89 -3.16 -15.30
N LYS A 17 -2.34 -4.36 -14.91
CA LYS A 17 -3.72 -4.79 -15.12
C LYS A 17 -4.27 -5.51 -13.92
N LEU A 18 -5.48 -5.14 -13.52
CA LEU A 18 -6.29 -5.89 -12.56
C LEU A 18 -6.61 -7.28 -13.13
N TYR A 19 -6.39 -8.33 -12.33
CA TYR A 19 -6.74 -9.71 -12.67
C TYR A 19 -5.99 -10.31 -13.87
N SER A 20 -4.79 -9.81 -14.22
CA SER A 20 -4.00 -10.45 -15.26
C SER A 20 -3.49 -11.80 -14.80
N SER A 21 -3.78 -12.87 -15.54
CA SER A 21 -3.21 -14.21 -15.31
C SER A 21 -1.68 -14.26 -15.54
N SER A 22 -1.07 -13.16 -15.99
CA SER A 22 0.37 -13.01 -16.25
C SER A 22 1.11 -12.30 -15.10
N TYR A 23 0.84 -12.64 -13.84
CA TYR A 23 1.65 -12.14 -12.74
C TYR A 23 3.09 -12.62 -12.88
N PRO A 24 4.11 -11.81 -12.53
CA PRO A 24 5.46 -12.34 -12.42
C PRO A 24 5.45 -13.49 -11.42
N GLN A 25 6.23 -14.53 -11.69
CA GLN A 25 6.30 -15.69 -10.82
C GLN A 25 6.67 -15.22 -9.41
N SER A 26 5.71 -15.34 -8.49
CA SER A 26 5.88 -14.91 -7.11
C SER A 26 7.05 -15.70 -6.50
N PRO A 27 7.95 -15.04 -5.74
CA PRO A 27 8.99 -15.76 -5.01
C PRO A 27 8.36 -16.84 -4.13
N LYS A 28 8.97 -18.02 -4.03
CA LYS A 28 8.41 -19.17 -3.29
C LYS A 28 8.12 -18.90 -1.81
N TRP A 29 8.75 -17.88 -1.24
CA TRP A 29 8.54 -17.46 0.15
C TRP A 29 7.31 -16.57 0.35
N VAL A 30 6.81 -15.94 -0.72
CA VAL A 30 5.58 -15.16 -0.69
C VAL A 30 4.40 -16.13 -0.56
N THR A 31 3.69 -16.07 0.56
CA THR A 31 2.54 -16.93 0.84
C THR A 31 1.41 -16.14 1.50
N GLY A 32 0.17 -16.62 1.37
CA GLY A 32 -1.00 -16.06 2.08
C GLY A 32 -1.30 -14.61 1.70
N TRP A 33 -1.37 -13.70 2.68
CA TRP A 33 -1.71 -12.29 2.46
C TRP A 33 -0.74 -11.55 1.52
N ASN A 34 0.51 -11.99 1.41
CA ASN A 34 1.45 -11.38 0.48
C ASN A 34 1.14 -11.72 -0.98
N GLU A 35 0.47 -12.84 -1.29
CA GLU A 35 0.02 -13.15 -2.65
C GLU A 35 -1.08 -12.20 -3.11
N GLU A 36 -2.00 -11.83 -2.23
CA GLU A 36 -3.03 -10.85 -2.55
C GLU A 36 -2.37 -9.51 -2.91
N ARG A 37 -1.39 -9.05 -2.11
CA ARG A 37 -0.60 -7.85 -2.40
C ARG A 37 0.16 -7.95 -3.72
N TRP A 38 0.75 -9.12 -3.99
CA TRP A 38 1.46 -9.40 -5.22
C TRP A 38 0.57 -9.33 -6.47
N SER A 39 -0.76 -9.38 -6.31
CA SER A 39 -1.71 -9.29 -7.41
C SER A 39 -2.33 -7.90 -7.60
N LYS A 40 -2.03 -6.94 -6.70
CA LYS A 40 -2.64 -5.61 -6.72
C LYS A 40 -2.03 -4.72 -7.79
N LEU A 41 -2.90 -4.02 -8.53
CA LEU A 41 -2.51 -3.01 -9.52
C LEU A 41 -1.59 -1.96 -8.89
N GLY A 42 -0.48 -1.61 -9.56
CA GLY A 42 0.50 -0.63 -9.08
C GLY A 42 1.92 -1.18 -9.02
N VAL A 43 2.75 -0.63 -8.13
CA VAL A 43 4.17 -1.03 -7.99
C VAL A 43 4.33 -1.94 -6.79
N VAL A 44 5.00 -3.08 -6.99
CA VAL A 44 5.36 -4.01 -5.94
C VAL A 44 6.87 -3.94 -5.73
N VAL A 45 7.28 -3.73 -4.48
CA VAL A 45 8.67 -3.79 -4.03
C VAL A 45 8.78 -4.94 -3.05
N TRP A 46 9.82 -5.74 -3.15
CA TRP A 46 10.05 -6.84 -2.21
C TRP A 46 11.50 -6.93 -1.79
N ASP A 47 11.70 -7.49 -0.60
CA ASP A 47 12.99 -7.86 -0.05
C ASP A 47 12.92 -9.30 0.45
N SER A 48 13.77 -10.15 -0.11
CA SER A 48 13.81 -11.58 0.17
C SER A 48 14.56 -11.91 1.47
N GLN A 49 15.39 -11.00 2.00
CA GLN A 49 16.10 -11.20 3.27
C GLN A 49 15.15 -11.04 4.46
N ILE A 50 14.25 -10.05 4.39
CA ILE A 50 13.25 -9.80 5.42
C ILE A 50 11.87 -10.40 5.10
N HIS A 51 11.75 -11.10 3.96
CA HIS A 51 10.51 -11.71 3.47
C HIS A 51 9.32 -10.74 3.45
N LEU A 52 9.57 -9.51 3.02
CA LEU A 52 8.56 -8.45 3.01
C LEU A 52 8.21 -8.04 1.58
N VAL A 53 6.92 -7.81 1.37
CA VAL A 53 6.37 -7.26 0.14
C VAL A 53 5.60 -5.99 0.49
N THR A 54 5.90 -4.92 -0.22
CA THR A 54 5.28 -3.61 -0.09
C THR A 54 4.64 -3.24 -1.42
N HIS A 55 3.44 -2.71 -1.37
CA HIS A 55 2.67 -2.30 -2.54
C HIS A 55 2.46 -0.78 -2.54
N PHE A 56 2.57 -0.18 -3.72
CA PHE A 56 2.22 1.21 -3.98
C PHE A 56 1.12 1.25 -5.04
N ARG A 57 0.10 2.04 -4.79
CA ARG A 57 -0.83 2.48 -5.84
C ARG A 57 -0.09 3.30 -6.88
N GLY A 58 -0.65 3.40 -8.08
CA GLY A 58 -0.08 4.25 -9.14
C GLY A 58 0.08 5.69 -8.68
N SER A 59 -0.91 6.18 -7.92
CA SER A 59 -0.90 7.54 -7.36
C SER A 59 0.23 7.74 -6.34
N GLU A 60 0.39 6.80 -5.41
CA GLU A 60 1.46 6.84 -4.41
C GLU A 60 2.85 6.73 -5.04
N ALA A 61 2.99 5.91 -6.09
CA ALA A 61 4.25 5.77 -6.82
C ALA A 61 4.64 7.05 -7.58
N LEU A 62 3.66 7.76 -8.17
CA LEU A 62 3.90 9.06 -8.81
C LEU A 62 4.24 10.15 -7.80
N ASP A 63 3.54 10.20 -6.67
CA ASP A 63 3.86 11.13 -5.58
C ASP A 63 5.29 10.91 -5.06
N LEU A 64 5.70 9.65 -4.95
CA LEU A 64 7.05 9.28 -4.54
C LEU A 64 8.10 9.64 -5.59
N LEU A 65 7.82 9.40 -6.88
CA LEU A 65 8.68 9.83 -7.99
C LEU A 65 8.91 11.35 -7.94
N PHE A 66 7.83 12.13 -7.78
CA PHE A 66 7.90 13.58 -7.65
C PHE A 66 8.75 14.02 -6.45
N GLN A 67 8.60 13.38 -5.28
CA GLN A 67 9.44 13.67 -4.11
C GLN A 67 10.92 13.37 -4.36
N LEU A 68 11.23 12.26 -5.03
CA LEU A 68 12.61 11.87 -5.38
C LEU A 68 13.25 12.81 -6.41
N GLN A 69 12.46 13.43 -7.29
CA GLN A 69 12.92 14.46 -8.22
C GLN A 69 13.23 15.80 -7.52
N GLN A 70 12.53 16.10 -6.42
CA GLN A 70 12.71 17.36 -5.67
C GLN A 70 13.86 17.34 -4.66
N SER A 71 14.29 16.16 -4.23
CA SER A 71 15.27 16.01 -3.16
C SER A 71 16.34 15.00 -3.54
N ASP A 72 17.60 15.35 -3.27
CA ASP A 72 18.74 14.47 -3.44
C ASP A 72 19.14 13.75 -2.14
N ALA A 73 18.40 13.93 -1.04
CA ALA A 73 18.72 13.33 0.27
C ALA A 73 18.85 11.81 0.20
N TRP A 74 18.02 11.19 -0.65
CA TRP A 74 18.01 9.74 -0.86
C TRP A 74 19.33 9.19 -1.42
N LYS A 75 20.14 10.03 -2.10
CA LYS A 75 21.46 9.62 -2.62
C LYS A 75 22.44 9.28 -1.49
N ARG A 76 22.20 9.77 -0.26
CA ARG A 76 23.04 9.50 0.92
C ARG A 76 22.37 8.53 1.89
N GLU A 77 21.08 8.72 2.14
CA GLU A 77 20.36 8.02 3.21
C GLU A 77 19.60 6.78 2.70
N GLY A 78 19.43 6.65 1.38
CA GLY A 78 18.51 5.69 0.80
C GLY A 78 17.05 6.14 0.94
N LEU A 79 16.13 5.19 0.92
CA LEU A 79 14.69 5.48 0.97
C LEU A 79 13.96 4.43 1.78
N LEU A 80 13.15 4.89 2.75
CA LEU A 80 12.22 4.03 3.46
C LEU A 80 10.91 3.97 2.67
N VAL A 81 10.60 2.82 2.10
CA VAL A 81 9.39 2.58 1.30
C VAL A 81 8.41 1.76 2.12
N GLY A 82 7.11 2.07 2.11
CA GLY A 82 6.10 1.38 2.90
C GLY A 82 4.67 1.64 2.41
N GLU A 83 3.71 0.85 2.88
CA GLU A 83 2.29 1.09 2.62
C GLU A 83 1.76 2.20 3.53
N THR A 84 1.11 3.21 2.96
CA THR A 84 0.52 4.31 3.74
C THR A 84 -0.82 3.89 4.32
N VAL A 85 -0.94 3.89 5.64
CA VAL A 85 -2.18 3.56 6.35
C VAL A 85 -2.58 4.63 7.36
N TYR A 86 -3.89 4.88 7.45
CA TYR A 86 -4.44 5.74 8.49
C TYR A 86 -4.78 4.91 9.72
N THR A 87 -4.10 5.16 10.84
CA THR A 87 -4.37 4.49 12.10
C THR A 87 -5.47 5.21 12.87
N ILE A 88 -6.54 4.49 13.22
CA ILE A 88 -7.60 4.98 14.09
C ILE A 88 -7.45 4.25 15.43
N PRO A 89 -7.11 4.95 16.53
CA PRO A 89 -7.04 4.32 17.83
C PRO A 89 -8.44 3.89 18.25
N ILE A 90 -8.61 2.59 18.48
CA ILE A 90 -9.83 2.07 19.09
C ILE A 90 -9.69 2.34 20.59
N PRO A 91 -10.59 3.13 21.22
CA PRO A 91 -10.53 3.33 22.66
C PRO A 91 -10.74 1.97 23.33
N ASN A 92 -9.71 1.47 24.01
CA ASN A 92 -9.80 0.27 24.81
C ASN A 92 -10.85 0.48 25.91
N ASN A 93 -12.07 -0.02 25.69
CA ASN A 93 -13.06 -0.14 26.75
C ASN A 93 -12.68 -1.33 27.64
N THR A 94 -11.59 -1.19 28.38
CA THR A 94 -11.19 -2.17 29.36
C THR A 94 -11.63 -1.69 30.74
N ASN A 95 -12.82 -2.13 31.14
CA ASN A 95 -13.16 -2.41 32.54
C ASN A 95 -12.29 -3.57 33.09
N SER A 96 -10.98 -3.56 32.82
CA SER A 96 -10.05 -4.55 33.38
C SER A 96 -9.67 -4.08 34.78
N LYS A 97 -10.32 -4.70 35.76
CA LYS A 97 -9.97 -4.59 37.18
C LYS A 97 -8.47 -4.81 37.36
N LYS A 98 -7.83 -3.83 38.00
CA LYS A 98 -6.52 -3.87 38.67
C LYS A 98 -6.02 -5.30 38.95
N ARG A 99 -4.94 -5.69 38.28
CA ARG A 99 -3.84 -6.42 38.94
C ARG A 99 -2.56 -5.65 38.67
N LYS A 100 -2.07 -5.02 39.74
CA LYS A 100 -0.72 -4.46 39.84
C LYS A 100 0.28 -5.57 39.57
N GLN A 101 1.15 -5.39 38.59
CA GLN A 101 2.54 -5.81 38.72
C GLN A 101 3.38 -5.00 37.74
N ASP A 102 4.54 -4.58 38.23
CA ASP A 102 5.36 -3.52 37.68
C ASP A 102 6.00 -3.93 36.36
N GLN A 103 5.54 -3.34 35.26
CA GLN A 103 6.39 -3.04 34.12
C GLN A 103 5.99 -1.66 33.63
N GLU A 104 6.96 -0.76 33.65
CA GLU A 104 6.94 0.58 33.09
C GLU A 104 6.92 0.43 31.55
N GLU A 105 5.85 -0.16 31.01
CA GLU A 105 5.57 -0.11 29.59
C GLU A 105 5.09 1.31 29.29
N GLU A 106 6.01 2.08 28.72
CA GLU A 106 5.79 3.38 28.13
C GLU A 106 4.49 3.33 27.31
N LYS A 107 3.43 3.89 27.89
CA LYS A 107 2.08 3.91 27.30
C LYS A 107 2.11 4.85 26.11
N LEU A 108 2.65 4.37 24.99
CA LEU A 108 2.67 5.09 23.72
C LEU A 108 1.24 5.53 23.41
N GLU A 109 0.96 6.83 23.56
CA GLU A 109 -0.29 7.41 23.13
C GLU A 109 -0.42 7.14 21.62
N ILE A 110 -1.22 6.15 21.26
CA ILE A 110 -1.53 5.86 19.85
C ILE A 110 -2.42 7.00 19.35
N LYS A 111 -1.79 8.10 18.93
CA LYS A 111 -2.49 9.18 18.23
C LYS A 111 -2.89 8.70 16.85
N SER A 112 -4.11 9.06 16.45
CA SER A 112 -4.58 8.84 15.08
C SER A 112 -3.68 9.57 14.10
N GLY A 113 -3.33 8.92 13.00
CA GLY A 113 -2.50 9.54 11.98
C GLY A 113 -2.08 8.59 10.89
N TRP A 114 -1.56 9.18 9.82
CA TRP A 114 -0.91 8.47 8.73
C TRP A 114 0.41 7.85 9.22
N ARG A 115 0.61 6.58 8.91
CA ARG A 115 1.84 5.83 9.21
C ARG A 115 2.18 4.93 8.03
N LEU A 116 3.47 4.65 7.87
CA LEU A 116 3.92 3.60 6.98
C LEU A 116 3.93 2.26 7.72
N ILE A 117 3.44 1.22 7.06
CA ILE A 117 3.56 -0.18 7.51
C ILE A 117 4.25 -0.99 6.43
N ASN A 118 4.73 -2.19 6.79
CA ASN A 118 5.46 -3.07 5.88
C ASN A 118 6.61 -2.33 5.19
N THR A 119 7.44 -1.67 6.00
CA THR A 119 8.50 -0.80 5.50
C THR A 119 9.73 -1.58 5.09
N ILE A 120 10.27 -1.29 3.91
CA ILE A 120 11.56 -1.78 3.41
C ILE A 120 12.51 -0.58 3.37
N GLN A 121 13.69 -0.72 3.96
CA GLN A 121 14.74 0.29 3.84
C GLN A 121 15.59 -0.02 2.61
N LEU A 122 15.45 0.80 1.57
CA LEU A 122 16.29 0.71 0.38
C LEU A 122 17.60 1.44 0.64
N SER A 123 18.72 0.82 0.25
CA SER A 123 20.03 1.48 0.19
C SER A 123 20.05 2.56 -0.90
N PRO A 124 21.03 3.48 -0.92
CA PRO A 124 21.14 4.48 -1.98
C PRO A 124 21.18 3.90 -3.39
N ASP A 125 21.89 2.78 -3.59
CA ASP A 125 21.97 2.12 -4.90
C ASP A 125 20.65 1.48 -5.31
N GLN A 126 19.95 0.84 -4.36
CA GLN A 126 18.62 0.29 -4.59
C GLN A 126 17.61 1.39 -4.89
N THR A 127 17.70 2.49 -4.15
CA THR A 127 16.85 3.67 -4.34
C THR A 127 17.07 4.29 -5.72
N LYS A 128 18.32 4.38 -6.17
CA LYS A 128 18.63 4.84 -7.53
C LYS A 128 17.99 3.95 -8.59
N GLN A 129 18.07 2.63 -8.43
CA GLN A 129 17.45 1.67 -9.36
C GLN A 129 15.93 1.79 -9.33
N PHE A 130 15.34 1.94 -8.14
CA PHE A 130 13.91 2.15 -7.97
C PHE A 130 13.44 3.47 -8.59
N PHE A 131 14.18 4.56 -8.41
CA PHE A 131 13.92 5.86 -9.03
C PHE A 131 13.92 5.76 -10.56
N LEU A 132 14.98 5.19 -11.15
CA LEU A 132 15.08 4.99 -12.59
C LEU A 132 13.96 4.10 -13.12
N PHE A 133 13.55 3.08 -12.36
CA PHE A 133 12.41 2.24 -12.70
C PHE A 133 11.10 3.04 -12.75
N LEU A 134 10.85 3.90 -11.75
CA LEU A 134 9.66 4.77 -11.73
C LEU A 134 9.67 5.75 -12.90
N GLU A 135 10.81 6.39 -13.20
CA GLU A 135 10.96 7.26 -14.38
C GLU A 135 10.68 6.50 -15.69
N GLU A 136 11.22 5.28 -15.85
CA GLU A 136 10.97 4.42 -17.04
C GLU A 136 9.50 3.96 -17.16
N LYS A 137 8.69 4.16 -16.12
CA LYS A 137 7.31 3.66 -16.03
C LYS A 137 6.29 4.77 -15.79
N GLU A 138 6.71 6.03 -15.77
CA GLU A 138 5.86 7.18 -15.43
C GLU A 138 4.56 7.23 -16.27
N GLU A 139 4.66 7.09 -17.60
CA GLU A 139 3.50 7.06 -18.49
C GLU A 139 2.51 5.93 -18.13
N LYS A 140 3.04 4.75 -17.78
CA LYS A 140 2.21 3.61 -17.37
C LYS A 140 1.57 3.82 -16.01
N LEU A 141 2.26 4.48 -15.08
CA LEU A 141 1.72 4.84 -13.78
C LEU A 141 0.56 5.81 -13.90
N HIS A 142 0.61 6.77 -14.82
CA HIS A 142 -0.54 7.63 -15.12
C HIS A 142 -1.76 6.84 -15.60
N ASN A 143 -1.57 5.88 -16.51
CA ASN A 143 -2.66 5.01 -16.96
C ASN A 143 -3.26 4.18 -15.80
N ILE A 144 -2.41 3.70 -14.89
CA ILE A 144 -2.85 2.99 -13.68
C ILE A 144 -3.69 3.92 -12.78
N VAL A 145 -3.28 5.18 -12.60
CA VAL A 145 -4.06 6.15 -11.82
C VAL A 145 -5.44 6.37 -12.41
N ASP A 146 -5.55 6.52 -13.73
CA ASP A 146 -6.84 6.69 -14.39
C ASP A 146 -7.76 5.47 -14.18
N GLU A 147 -7.19 4.26 -14.21
CA GLU A 147 -7.91 3.02 -13.93
C GLU A 147 -8.33 2.94 -12.45
N GLU A 148 -7.45 3.28 -11.51
CA GLU A 148 -7.74 3.37 -10.08
C GLU A 148 -8.89 4.34 -9.79
N GLU A 149 -8.89 5.52 -10.42
CA GLU A 149 -9.93 6.53 -10.27
C GLU A 149 -11.27 6.09 -10.88
N SER A 150 -11.22 5.43 -12.03
CA SER A 150 -12.40 4.84 -12.68
C SER A 150 -13.07 3.81 -11.77
N GLU A 151 -12.29 2.87 -11.22
CA GLU A 151 -12.80 1.87 -10.29
C GLU A 151 -13.32 2.49 -8.98
N ARG A 152 -12.60 3.47 -8.42
CA ARG A 152 -13.05 4.20 -7.23
C ARG A 152 -14.41 4.87 -7.46
N ARG A 153 -14.60 5.53 -8.60
CA ARG A 153 -15.89 6.13 -8.98
C ARG A 153 -17.00 5.10 -9.11
N LYS A 154 -16.73 3.95 -9.75
CA LYS A 154 -17.71 2.85 -9.87
C LYS A 154 -18.13 2.30 -8.51
N ILE A 155 -17.16 2.03 -7.63
CA ILE A 155 -17.43 1.52 -6.27
C ILE A 155 -18.25 2.53 -5.48
N LEU A 156 -17.87 3.80 -5.51
CA LEU A 156 -18.59 4.85 -4.81
C LEU A 156 -20.03 4.99 -5.32
N GLY A 157 -20.25 4.90 -6.64
CA GLY A 157 -21.58 4.87 -7.24
C GLY A 157 -22.43 3.70 -6.74
N LYS A 158 -21.84 2.50 -6.59
CA LYS A 158 -22.52 1.32 -6.02
C LYS A 158 -22.88 1.50 -4.55
N VAL A 159 -22.00 2.12 -3.75
CA VAL A 159 -22.27 2.41 -2.34
C VAL A 159 -23.43 3.40 -2.22
N TYR A 160 -23.41 4.48 -2.99
CA TYR A 160 -24.52 5.45 -2.98
C TYR A 160 -25.84 4.85 -3.45
N SER A 161 -25.82 4.02 -4.50
CA SER A 161 -27.05 3.36 -4.97
C SER A 161 -27.65 2.44 -3.90
N LEU A 162 -26.82 1.73 -3.14
CA LEU A 162 -27.24 0.91 -2.00
C LEU A 162 -27.83 1.74 -0.84
N ILE A 163 -27.19 2.84 -0.47
CA ILE A 163 -27.71 3.73 0.59
C ILE A 163 -29.07 4.32 0.19
N LEU A 164 -29.21 4.73 -1.08
CA LEU A 164 -30.45 5.29 -1.60
C LEU A 164 -31.55 4.23 -1.74
N SER A 165 -31.22 2.97 -2.05
CA SER A 165 -32.21 1.89 -2.12
C SER A 165 -32.79 1.58 -0.75
N TRP A 166 -31.98 1.52 0.31
CA TRP A 166 -32.44 1.32 1.69
C TRP A 166 -33.42 2.41 2.15
N ARG A 167 -33.19 3.67 1.75
CA ARG A 167 -34.12 4.76 2.04
C ARG A 167 -35.47 4.57 1.34
N LYS A 168 -35.46 4.15 0.07
CA LYS A 168 -36.69 3.88 -0.70
C LYS A 168 -37.48 2.70 -0.13
N GLU A 169 -36.78 1.67 0.34
CA GLU A 169 -37.41 0.47 0.91
C GLU A 169 -38.05 0.75 2.28
N ARG A 170 -37.41 1.57 3.14
CA ARG A 170 -38.03 2.05 4.38
C ARG A 170 -39.30 2.88 4.15
N LEU A 171 -39.32 3.74 3.13
CA LEU A 171 -40.49 4.55 2.80
C LEU A 171 -41.65 3.71 2.24
N LYS A 172 -41.36 2.58 1.58
CA LYS A 172 -42.39 1.64 1.13
C LYS A 172 -42.99 0.82 2.27
N ASN A 173 -42.19 0.48 3.28
CA ASN A 173 -42.61 -0.36 4.41
C ASN A 173 -43.23 0.43 5.59
N ASN A 174 -43.16 1.75 5.58
CA ASN A 174 -43.89 2.65 6.48
C ASN A 174 -44.40 3.87 5.69
N PRO A 175 -45.50 3.72 4.92
CA PRO A 175 -46.16 4.86 4.33
C PRO A 175 -46.77 5.71 5.46
N VAL A 176 -46.44 7.00 5.47
CA VAL A 176 -47.06 7.99 6.37
C VAL A 176 -48.52 8.21 5.97
#